data_AF-A2U2R2-F1
#
_entry.id   AF-A2U2R2-F1
#
_cell.length_a   1.000
_cell.length_b   1.000
_cell.length_c   1.000
_cell.angle_alpha   90.00
_cell.angle_beta   90.00
_cell.angle_gamma   90.00
#
_symmetry.space_group_name_H-M   'P 1'
#
loop_
_entity.id
_entity.type
_entity.pdbx_description
1 polymer ?
#
loop_
_entity_poly.entity_id
_entity_poly.type
_entity_poly.pdbx_seq_one_letter_code
_entity_poly.pdbx_strand_id
1 'polypeptide(L)'
;MKKIFGILLIILTLNSCKNESFCSVNENNAGKEIYDLDEASCFIALKLDKKASDLNLIRDALVAEENYMNKIGLISENPNSENGTESNTELDMTELVEYTLNKEKVELTKNELIEIYDTEIEYLKFIGIVDE
;
A
#
# COMPACT_ATOMS: atom_id res chain seq x y z
N MET A 1 -37.16 15.51 -50.77
CA MET A 1 -37.60 15.46 -49.35
C MET A 1 -37.32 14.07 -48.79
N LYS A 2 -36.81 14.04 -47.54
CA LYS A 2 -36.63 12.91 -46.61
C LYS A 2 -35.61 11.82 -46.97
N LYS A 3 -34.41 12.01 -46.37
CA LYS A 3 -33.42 11.01 -45.98
C LYS A 3 -34.07 9.95 -45.07
N ILE A 4 -33.74 8.67 -45.26
CA ILE A 4 -33.80 7.69 -44.16
C ILE A 4 -32.55 6.82 -44.29
N PHE A 5 -31.52 7.20 -43.54
CA PHE A 5 -30.35 6.39 -43.28
C PHE A 5 -30.80 5.08 -42.62
N GLY A 6 -30.49 3.95 -43.24
CA GLY A 6 -30.69 2.63 -42.64
C GLY A 6 -29.85 2.53 -41.37
N ILE A 7 -30.54 2.41 -40.23
CA ILE A 7 -29.97 2.27 -38.89
C ILE A 7 -29.28 0.92 -38.80
N LEU A 8 -27.95 0.96 -38.69
CA LEU A 8 -27.11 -0.17 -38.30
C LEU A 8 -27.27 -0.36 -36.79
N LEU A 9 -28.17 -1.26 -36.39
CA LEU A 9 -28.32 -1.67 -34.98
C LEU A 9 -27.20 -2.66 -34.63
N ILE A 10 -26.00 -2.13 -34.44
CA ILE A 10 -24.95 -2.87 -33.72
C ILE A 10 -25.31 -2.74 -32.23
N ILE A 11 -25.87 -3.80 -31.68
CA ILE A 11 -26.03 -3.94 -30.24
C ILE A 11 -24.62 -4.15 -29.68
N LEU A 12 -23.93 -3.05 -29.35
CA LEU A 12 -22.78 -3.07 -28.46
C LEU A 12 -23.32 -3.42 -27.07
N THR A 13 -23.48 -4.70 -26.78
CA THR A 13 -23.52 -5.19 -25.41
C THR A 13 -22.12 -4.97 -24.83
N LEU A 14 -21.86 -3.75 -24.38
CA LEU A 14 -20.73 -3.45 -23.52
C LEU A 14 -20.95 -4.31 -22.27
N ASN A 15 -20.12 -5.34 -22.13
CA ASN A 15 -19.95 -6.09 -20.90
C ASN A 15 -19.50 -5.09 -19.81
N SER A 16 -20.45 -4.44 -19.14
CA SER A 16 -20.19 -3.81 -17.86
C SER A 16 -20.11 -4.92 -16.81
N CYS A 17 -19.05 -5.72 -16.87
CA CYS A 17 -18.49 -6.26 -15.64
C CYS A 17 -18.09 -5.01 -14.84
N LYS A 18 -18.90 -4.62 -13.84
CA LYS A 18 -18.41 -3.71 -12.81
C LYS A 18 -17.14 -4.36 -12.28
N ASN A 19 -16.00 -3.70 -12.39
CA ASN A 19 -14.81 -4.10 -11.64
C ASN A 19 -15.21 -4.03 -10.17
N GLU A 20 -15.61 -5.17 -9.61
CA GLU A 20 -15.72 -5.32 -8.16
C GLU A 20 -14.34 -5.02 -7.60
N SER A 21 -14.27 -4.13 -6.61
CA SER A 21 -12.99 -3.79 -6.00
C SER A 21 -12.36 -5.07 -5.46
N PHE A 22 -11.13 -5.36 -5.83
CA PHE A 22 -10.47 -6.61 -5.46
C PHE A 22 -10.08 -6.66 -3.98
N CYS A 23 -10.17 -5.52 -3.29
CA CYS A 23 -10.04 -5.38 -1.85
C CYS A 23 -10.85 -4.16 -1.38
N SER A 24 -11.00 -3.95 -0.07
CA SER A 24 -11.72 -2.79 0.49
C SER A 24 -11.00 -2.21 1.70
N VAL A 25 -10.96 -0.89 1.78
CA VAL A 25 -10.56 -0.15 2.99
C VAL A 25 -11.78 0.05 3.88
N ASN A 26 -11.64 -0.17 5.18
CA ASN A 26 -12.69 0.11 6.15
C ASN A 26 -12.61 1.57 6.60
N GLU A 27 -13.46 2.42 6.01
CA GLU A 27 -13.56 3.85 6.36
C GLU A 27 -13.79 4.09 7.86
N ASN A 28 -14.33 3.12 8.60
CA ASN A 28 -14.50 3.25 10.04
C ASN A 28 -13.17 3.18 10.81
N ASN A 29 -12.04 2.83 10.17
CA ASN A 29 -10.72 2.84 10.77
C ASN A 29 -10.05 4.23 10.73
N ALA A 30 -10.66 5.19 10.04
CA ALA A 30 -10.17 6.57 10.01
C ALA A 30 -10.01 7.12 11.44
N GLY A 31 -8.81 7.62 11.75
CA GLY A 31 -8.46 8.19 13.06
C GLY A 31 -8.48 7.21 14.24
N LYS A 32 -8.45 5.89 14.01
CA LYS A 32 -8.42 4.89 15.09
C LYS A 32 -7.04 4.50 15.59
N GLU A 33 -5.98 4.90 14.90
CA GLU A 33 -4.58 4.58 15.20
C GLU A 33 -4.32 3.07 15.24
N ILE A 34 -5.09 2.29 14.48
CA ILE A 34 -4.92 0.84 14.35
C ILE A 34 -4.34 0.56 12.98
N TYR A 35 -3.08 0.14 12.94
CA TYR A 35 -2.45 -0.33 11.72
C TYR A 35 -2.91 -1.76 11.40
N ASP A 36 -3.43 -1.96 10.20
CA ASP A 36 -3.75 -3.29 9.66
C ASP A 36 -3.00 -3.46 8.33
N LEU A 37 -2.10 -4.45 8.26
CA LEU A 37 -1.24 -4.69 7.11
C LEU A 37 -2.03 -4.99 5.82
N ASP A 38 -3.16 -5.72 5.93
CA ASP A 38 -3.99 -6.05 4.77
C ASP A 38 -4.77 -4.83 4.28
N GLU A 39 -5.25 -4.00 5.21
CA GLU A 39 -5.89 -2.73 4.88
C GLU A 39 -4.89 -1.73 4.28
N ALA A 40 -3.69 -1.60 4.85
CA ALA A 40 -2.62 -0.76 4.32
C ALA A 40 -2.26 -1.16 2.88
N SER A 41 -2.06 -2.47 2.65
CA SER A 41 -1.79 -3.02 1.32
C SER A 41 -2.92 -2.70 0.34
N CYS A 42 -4.17 -2.83 0.79
CA CYS A 42 -5.33 -2.49 -0.04
C CYS A 42 -5.42 -0.99 -0.34
N PHE A 43 -5.23 -0.14 0.67
CA PHE A 43 -5.26 1.30 0.54
C PHE A 43 -4.25 1.77 -0.51
N ILE A 44 -3.01 1.30 -0.39
CA ILE A 44 -1.92 1.62 -1.34
C ILE A 44 -2.26 1.12 -2.74
N ALA A 45 -2.75 -0.12 -2.86
CA ALA A 45 -3.11 -0.69 -4.16
C ALA A 45 -4.22 0.12 -4.87
N LEU A 46 -5.24 0.55 -4.13
CA LEU A 46 -6.32 1.37 -4.66
C LEU A 46 -5.84 2.78 -5.03
N LYS A 47 -4.96 3.37 -4.21
CA LYS A 47 -4.46 4.74 -4.42
C LYS A 47 -3.50 4.83 -5.62
N LEU A 48 -2.70 3.79 -5.84
CA LEU A 48 -1.75 3.67 -6.95
C LEU A 48 -2.33 2.99 -8.21
N ASP A 49 -3.65 2.73 -8.27
CA ASP A 49 -4.34 2.04 -9.38
C ASP A 49 -3.68 0.70 -9.77
N LYS A 50 -3.24 -0.07 -8.77
CA LYS A 50 -2.59 -1.37 -8.94
C LYS A 50 -3.63 -2.48 -9.15
N LYS A 51 -3.19 -3.61 -9.69
CA LYS A 51 -4.05 -4.78 -9.91
C LYS A 51 -4.08 -5.66 -8.66
N ALA A 52 -5.10 -6.52 -8.57
CA ALA A 52 -5.20 -7.53 -7.52
C ALA A 52 -3.95 -8.43 -7.42
N SER A 53 -3.30 -8.72 -8.55
CA SER A 53 -2.07 -9.51 -8.60
C SER A 53 -0.90 -8.86 -7.87
N ASP A 54 -0.94 -7.54 -7.70
CA ASP A 54 0.16 -6.76 -7.16
C ASP A 54 0.06 -6.61 -5.63
N LEU A 55 -1.07 -7.00 -5.02
CA LEU A 55 -1.29 -6.91 -3.58
C LEU A 55 -0.21 -7.63 -2.76
N ASN A 56 0.20 -8.83 -3.19
CA ASN A 56 1.22 -9.57 -2.47
C ASN A 56 2.57 -8.85 -2.53
N LEU A 57 2.91 -8.20 -3.66
CA LEU A 57 4.16 -7.45 -3.78
C LEU A 57 4.15 -6.22 -2.87
N ILE A 58 3.02 -5.53 -2.76
CA ILE A 58 2.84 -4.40 -1.83
C ILE A 58 2.99 -4.90 -0.40
N ARG A 59 2.29 -5.97 -0.03
CA ARG A 59 2.37 -6.58 1.29
C ARG A 59 3.80 -7.00 1.64
N ASP A 60 4.52 -7.62 0.71
CA ASP A 60 5.91 -8.04 0.90
C ASP A 60 6.84 -6.83 1.12
N ALA A 61 6.59 -5.69 0.46
CA ALA A 61 7.34 -4.45 0.68
C ALA A 61 7.12 -3.86 2.07
N LEU A 62 5.88 -3.88 2.56
CA LEU A 62 5.52 -3.40 3.91
C LEU A 62 6.09 -4.30 5.01
N VAL A 63 6.07 -5.62 4.81
CA VAL A 63 6.72 -6.58 5.73
C VAL A 63 8.25 -6.38 5.74
N ALA A 64 8.86 -6.12 4.58
CA ALA A 64 10.28 -5.83 4.49
C ALA A 64 10.67 -4.54 5.25
N GLU A 65 9.79 -3.54 5.26
CA GLU A 65 9.95 -2.33 6.06
C GLU A 65 9.84 -2.62 7.56
N GLU A 66 8.81 -3.34 8.00
CA GLU A 66 8.66 -3.74 9.40
C GLU A 66 9.91 -4.49 9.91
N ASN A 67 10.43 -5.42 9.10
CA ASN A 67 11.67 -6.13 9.39
C ASN A 67 12.87 -5.19 9.54
N TYR A 68 13.00 -4.20 8.64
CA TYR A 68 14.07 -3.21 8.71
C TYR A 68 13.94 -2.34 9.96
N MET A 69 12.76 -1.82 10.26
CA MET A 69 12.47 -1.02 11.46
C MET A 69 12.78 -1.81 12.75
N ASN A 70 12.40 -3.08 12.81
CA ASN A 70 12.74 -3.96 13.93
C ASN A 70 14.26 -4.14 14.03
N LYS A 71 14.94 -4.42 12.90
CA LYS A 71 16.40 -4.59 12.84
C LYS A 71 17.17 -3.35 13.33
N ILE A 72 16.69 -2.15 13.06
CA ILE A 72 17.33 -0.90 13.54
C ILE A 72 16.81 -0.45 14.92
N GLY A 73 15.92 -1.23 15.54
CA GLY A 73 15.38 -0.95 16.86
C GLY A 73 14.44 0.25 16.90
N LEU A 74 13.82 0.62 15.78
CA LEU A 74 12.74 1.61 15.72
C LEU A 74 11.45 1.07 16.33
N ILE A 75 11.18 -0.21 16.11
CA ILE A 75 10.07 -0.95 16.69
C ILE A 75 10.61 -2.21 17.38
N SER A 76 9.85 -2.78 18.31
CA SER A 76 10.22 -4.03 18.98
C SER A 76 9.05 -5.00 19.03
N GLU A 77 9.27 -6.25 18.64
CA GLU A 77 8.28 -7.33 18.79
C GLU A 77 8.01 -7.70 20.27
N ASN A 78 8.92 -7.35 21.20
CA ASN A 78 8.77 -7.63 22.62
C ASN A 78 8.83 -6.34 23.46
N PRO A 79 7.68 -5.81 23.91
CA PRO A 79 7.64 -4.59 24.73
C PRO A 79 8.29 -4.74 26.11
N ASN A 80 8.63 -5.97 26.54
CA ASN A 80 9.34 -6.25 27.80
C ASN A 80 10.88 -6.34 27.65
N SER A 81 11.42 -6.02 26.47
CA SER A 81 12.87 -5.81 26.33
C SER A 81 13.24 -4.55 27.11
N GLU A 82 14.01 -4.68 28.20
CA GLU A 82 14.49 -3.58 29.05
C GLU A 82 15.34 -2.51 28.33
N ASN A 83 15.46 -2.58 26.99
CA ASN A 83 16.03 -1.55 26.15
C ASN A 83 14.95 -0.64 25.55
N GLY A 84 13.99 -0.20 26.35
CA GLY A 84 13.12 0.95 26.06
C GLY A 84 13.91 2.26 26.05
N THR A 85 15.02 2.28 25.34
CA THR A 85 15.74 3.50 25.02
C THR A 85 14.99 4.11 23.86
N GLU A 86 14.53 5.35 24.00
CA GLU A 86 14.09 6.14 22.85
C GLU A 86 15.15 6.00 21.76
N SER A 87 14.80 5.28 20.70
CA SER A 87 15.69 5.06 19.58
C SER A 87 15.84 6.41 18.89
N ASN A 88 16.99 7.06 19.07
CA ASN A 88 17.37 8.25 18.29
C ASN A 88 17.70 7.89 16.82
N THR A 89 17.28 6.70 16.37
CA THR A 89 17.53 6.20 15.04
C THR A 89 16.41 6.70 14.15
N GLU A 90 16.72 7.56 13.19
CA GLU A 90 15.76 8.01 12.18
C GLU A 90 15.68 6.96 11.06
N LEU A 91 14.51 6.84 10.42
CA LEU A 91 14.35 5.94 9.27
C LEU A 91 15.07 6.53 8.04
N ASP A 92 16.18 5.91 7.61
CA ASP A 92 16.84 6.26 6.35
C ASP A 92 16.19 5.52 5.18
N MET A 93 15.45 6.26 4.34
CA MET A 93 14.76 5.72 3.18
C MET A 93 15.70 5.08 2.15
N THR A 94 16.93 5.58 2.02
CA THR A 94 17.91 4.98 1.10
C THR A 94 18.31 3.59 1.60
N GLU A 95 18.59 3.47 2.90
CA GLU A 95 18.94 2.19 3.51
C GLU A 95 17.78 1.20 3.51
N LEU A 96 16.55 1.66 3.76
CA LEU A 96 15.35 0.83 3.69
C LEU A 96 15.16 0.25 2.28
N VAL A 97 15.22 1.07 1.22
CA VAL A 97 15.14 0.57 -0.16
C VAL A 97 16.25 -0.44 -0.46
N GLU A 98 17.49 -0.15 -0.06
CA GLU A 98 18.61 -1.05 -0.31
C GLU A 98 18.47 -2.38 0.45
N TYR A 99 17.95 -2.32 1.68
CA TYR A 99 17.64 -3.50 2.48
C TYR A 99 16.55 -4.34 1.79
N THR A 100 15.43 -3.72 1.42
CA THR A 100 14.30 -4.39 0.79
C THR A 100 14.70 -5.05 -0.55
N LEU A 101 15.50 -4.38 -1.38
CA LEU A 101 15.96 -4.94 -2.66
C LEU A 101 17.03 -6.02 -2.52
N ASN A 102 18.00 -5.86 -1.62
CA ASN A 102 19.18 -6.73 -1.57
C ASN A 102 19.11 -7.84 -0.52
N LYS A 103 18.36 -7.62 0.57
CA LYS A 103 18.22 -8.58 1.69
C LYS A 103 16.92 -9.35 1.58
N GLU A 104 15.80 -8.65 1.54
CA GLU A 104 14.46 -9.27 1.43
C GLU A 104 14.17 -9.72 -0.01
N LYS A 105 14.83 -9.09 -0.99
CA LYS A 105 14.76 -9.46 -2.42
C LYS A 105 13.34 -9.46 -2.98
N VAL A 106 12.54 -8.50 -2.56
CA VAL A 106 11.20 -8.31 -3.12
C VAL A 106 11.29 -8.00 -4.62
N GLU A 107 10.33 -8.49 -5.39
CA GLU A 107 10.31 -8.37 -6.85
C GLU A 107 9.73 -7.02 -7.31
N LEU A 108 10.26 -5.93 -6.76
CA LEU A 108 9.86 -4.54 -7.07
C LEU A 108 11.08 -3.72 -7.49
N THR A 109 10.85 -2.66 -8.25
CA THR A 109 11.88 -1.66 -8.53
C THR A 109 12.02 -0.67 -7.37
N LYS A 110 13.16 0.02 -7.30
CA LYS A 110 13.38 1.12 -6.35
C LYS A 110 12.26 2.17 -6.38
N ASN A 111 11.78 2.53 -7.57
CA ASN A 111 10.75 3.56 -7.70
C ASN A 111 9.40 3.06 -7.17
N GLU A 112 9.05 1.80 -7.45
CA GLU A 112 7.81 1.21 -6.93
C GLU A 112 7.83 1.11 -5.40
N LEU A 113 8.99 0.79 -4.81
CA LEU A 113 9.14 0.81 -3.35
C LEU A 113 8.91 2.20 -2.76
N ILE A 114 9.55 3.23 -3.34
CA ILE A 114 9.35 4.61 -2.90
C ILE A 114 7.88 5.02 -3.01
N GLU A 115 7.21 4.71 -4.13
CA GLU A 115 5.78 4.99 -4.30
C GLU A 115 4.91 4.29 -3.25
N ILE A 116 5.22 3.04 -2.92
CA ILE A 116 4.51 2.27 -1.88
C ILE A 116 4.68 2.93 -0.52
N TYR A 117 5.92 3.21 -0.10
CA TYR A 117 6.21 3.79 1.21
C TYR A 117 5.68 5.22 1.36
N ASP A 118 5.80 6.05 0.32
CA ASP A 118 5.20 7.39 0.31
C ASP A 118 3.67 7.32 0.45
N THR A 119 3.03 6.33 -0.20
CA THR A 119 1.58 6.13 -0.11
C THR A 119 1.17 5.54 1.24
N GLU A 120 2.01 4.73 1.87
CA GLU A 120 1.77 4.26 3.24
C GLU A 120 1.70 5.41 4.22
N ILE A 121 2.52 6.46 4.07
CA ILE A 121 2.40 7.66 4.90
C ILE A 121 0.98 8.26 4.79
N GLU A 122 0.36 8.22 3.61
CA GLU A 122 -1.04 8.63 3.47
C GLU A 122 -2.02 7.71 4.21
N TYR A 123 -1.77 6.40 4.22
CA TYR A 123 -2.55 5.46 5.03
C TYR A 123 -2.37 5.73 6.54
N LEU A 124 -1.15 5.98 6.99
CA LEU A 124 -0.84 6.35 8.38
C LEU A 124 -1.55 7.64 8.79
N LYS A 125 -1.65 8.63 7.89
CA LYS A 125 -2.49 9.82 8.09
C LYS A 125 -3.97 9.50 8.17
N PHE A 126 -4.47 8.65 7.26
CA PHE A 126 -5.87 8.21 7.26
C PHE A 126 -6.27 7.56 8.58
N ILE A 127 -5.46 6.66 9.13
CA ILE A 127 -5.73 6.03 10.43
C ILE A 127 -5.38 6.92 11.62
N GLY A 128 -4.74 8.08 11.42
CA GLY A 128 -4.45 9.07 12.47
C GLY A 128 -3.15 8.84 13.25
N ILE A 129 -2.22 8.02 12.76
CA ILE A 129 -0.89 7.84 13.38
C ILE A 129 0.03 9.03 13.09
N VAL A 130 -0.11 9.63 11.91
CA VAL A 130 0.68 10.79 11.45
C VAL A 130 -0.26 11.98 11.25
N ASP A 131 0.16 13.16 11.69
CA ASP A 131 -0.59 14.42 11.50
C ASP A 131 -0.74 14.79 10.01
N GLU A 132 -1.78 15.57 9.67
CA GLU A 132 -2.11 16.04 8.31
C GLU A 132 -1.00 16.90 7.66
#